data_AF-A0A5M4ATB7-F1
#
_entry.id   AF-A0A5M4ATB7-F1
#
_cell.length_a   1.000
_cell.length_b   1.000
_cell.length_c   1.000
_cell.angle_alpha   90.00
_cell.angle_beta   90.00
_cell.angle_gamma   90.00
#
_symmetry.space_group_name_H-M   'P 1'
#
loop_
_entity.id
_entity.type
_entity.pdbx_description
1 polymer ?
#
loop_
_entity_poly.entity_id
_entity_poly.type
_entity_poly.pdbx_seq_one_letter_code
_entity_poly.pdbx_strand_id
1 'polypeptide(L)'
;MNRKFNYSDLSMLVAALTLTGHFEQEKEALVAEQPLWADPFIASFRENIQQILTTVHGINTRKNLRNATTQVNQLLVDARDDLVMIKTQIERGYRTDPGGREDLLKWLGYADLWPAAHLNQSEGIDLVITFRNNLTEELRTDMEAHGVNADRLDRIIGYADTLNQANVTQESLKGSTRLDTVQLVTKLNAVYAQAMDIGAIGKQLFKNDKAKRDLFVFSKLVRMQGSKGSSSSESDESNSPEA
;
A
#
# COMPACT_ATOMS: atom_id res chain seq x y z
N MET A 1 -1.84 8.50 11.06
CA MET A 1 -1.52 7.83 12.35
C MET A 1 -0.22 7.07 12.15
N ASN A 2 0.77 7.29 13.01
CA ASN A 2 2.10 6.70 12.85
C ASN A 2 2.27 5.45 13.73
N ARG A 3 3.18 4.56 13.35
CA ARG A 3 3.60 3.44 14.21
C ARG A 3 4.29 3.99 15.46
N LYS A 4 4.00 3.39 16.62
CA LYS A 4 4.62 3.72 17.91
C LYS A 4 5.89 2.92 18.21
N PHE A 5 6.35 2.13 17.25
CA PHE A 5 7.52 1.26 17.33
C PHE A 5 8.41 1.44 16.10
N ASN A 6 9.70 1.13 16.24
CA ASN A 6 10.74 1.33 15.21
C ASN A 6 11.23 0.00 14.58
N TYR A 7 10.46 -1.08 14.74
CA TYR A 7 10.73 -2.40 14.17
C TYR A 7 9.81 -2.68 12.97
N SER A 8 10.11 -3.72 12.19
CA SER A 8 9.17 -4.22 11.17
C SER A 8 7.89 -4.76 11.83
N ASP A 9 6.75 -4.71 11.13
CA ASP A 9 5.47 -5.23 11.65
C ASP A 9 5.59 -6.70 12.05
N LEU A 10 6.28 -7.51 11.23
CA LEU A 10 6.53 -8.93 11.49
C LEU A 10 7.38 -9.13 12.75
N SER A 11 8.51 -8.43 12.87
CA SER A 11 9.38 -8.55 14.05
C SER A 11 8.68 -8.09 15.33
N MET A 12 7.85 -7.05 15.25
CA MET A 12 7.04 -6.59 16.38
C MET A 12 6.01 -7.66 16.80
N LEU A 13 5.27 -8.22 15.85
CA LEU A 13 4.24 -9.23 16.13
C LEU A 13 4.84 -10.54 16.65
N VAL A 14 5.96 -11.01 16.10
CA VAL A 14 6.63 -12.22 16.59
C VAL A 14 7.23 -11.99 17.98
N ALA A 15 7.72 -10.79 18.29
CA ALA A 15 8.19 -10.46 19.64
C ALA A 15 7.05 -10.43 20.64
N ALA A 16 5.91 -9.84 20.28
CA ALA A 16 4.71 -9.87 21.09
C ALA A 16 4.21 -11.31 21.31
N LEU A 17 4.22 -12.15 20.28
CA LEU A 17 3.84 -13.56 20.37
C LEU A 17 4.78 -14.34 21.31
N THR A 18 6.09 -14.13 21.18
CA THR A 18 7.11 -14.72 22.07
C THR A 18 6.87 -14.30 23.52
N LEU A 19 6.58 -13.01 23.75
CA LEU A 19 6.22 -12.48 25.08
C LEU A 19 4.98 -13.17 25.66
N THR A 20 3.98 -13.53 24.84
CA THR A 20 2.83 -14.30 25.34
C THR A 20 3.20 -15.70 25.82
N GLY A 21 4.26 -16.30 25.28
CA GLY A 21 4.79 -17.57 25.77
C GLY A 21 5.44 -17.43 27.15
N HIS A 22 6.24 -16.37 27.33
CA HIS A 22 6.86 -16.06 28.63
C HIS A 22 5.83 -15.65 29.69
N PHE A 23 4.79 -14.92 29.30
CA PHE A 23 3.67 -14.62 30.20
C PHE A 23 3.04 -15.90 30.74
N GLU A 24 2.74 -16.87 29.86
CA GLU A 24 2.09 -18.13 30.26
C GLU A 24 2.93 -18.92 31.29
N GLN A 25 4.26 -18.92 31.11
CA GLN A 25 5.20 -19.59 32.00
C GLN A 25 5.21 -19.00 33.42
N GLU A 26 4.93 -17.70 33.54
CA GLU A 26 4.98 -16.94 34.80
C GLU A 26 3.60 -16.38 35.19
N LYS A 27 2.53 -16.99 34.67
CA LYS A 27 1.16 -16.46 34.70
C LYS A 27 0.67 -16.18 36.11
N GLU A 28 0.88 -17.09 37.06
CA GLU A 28 0.43 -16.93 38.44
C GLU A 28 1.03 -15.66 39.08
N ALA A 29 2.34 -15.45 38.90
CA ALA A 29 3.04 -14.29 39.46
C ALA A 29 2.59 -12.98 38.80
N LEU A 30 2.39 -12.97 37.48
CA LEU A 30 1.93 -11.79 36.75
C LEU A 30 0.47 -11.44 37.05
N VAL A 31 -0.42 -12.44 37.20
CA VAL A 31 -1.82 -12.23 37.55
C VAL A 31 -1.98 -11.79 39.01
N ALA A 32 -1.10 -12.24 39.91
CA ALA A 32 -1.07 -11.73 41.28
C ALA A 32 -0.81 -10.21 41.35
N GLU A 33 0.08 -9.70 40.48
CA GLU A 33 0.38 -8.26 40.37
C GLU A 33 -0.67 -7.49 39.56
N GLN A 34 -1.27 -8.13 38.55
CA GLN A 34 -2.28 -7.52 37.69
C GLN A 34 -3.46 -8.48 37.48
N PRO A 35 -4.45 -8.51 38.40
CA PRO A 35 -5.57 -9.45 38.35
C PRO A 35 -6.42 -9.37 37.08
N LEU A 36 -6.44 -8.21 36.40
CA LEU A 36 -7.13 -8.03 35.11
C LEU A 36 -6.53 -8.89 33.97
N TRP A 37 -5.34 -9.46 34.17
CA TRP A 37 -4.69 -10.36 33.21
C TRP A 37 -5.00 -11.84 33.45
N ALA A 38 -5.91 -12.15 34.37
CA ALA A 38 -6.47 -13.49 34.49
C ALA A 38 -7.13 -13.92 33.16
N ASP A 39 -7.41 -15.22 33.04
CA ASP A 39 -8.05 -15.75 31.85
C ASP A 39 -9.37 -15.01 31.53
N PRO A 40 -9.63 -14.69 30.25
CA PRO A 40 -8.96 -15.18 29.04
C PRO A 40 -7.85 -14.26 28.48
N PHE A 41 -7.36 -13.28 29.25
CA PHE A 41 -6.55 -12.16 28.74
C PHE A 41 -5.43 -12.57 27.78
N ILE A 42 -4.53 -13.47 28.20
CA ILE A 42 -3.34 -13.80 27.40
C ILE A 42 -3.69 -14.63 26.15
N ALA A 43 -4.73 -15.48 26.24
CA ALA A 43 -5.24 -16.24 25.12
C ALA A 43 -5.84 -15.31 24.05
N SER A 44 -6.69 -14.35 24.46
CA SER A 44 -7.26 -13.34 23.57
C SER A 44 -6.18 -12.46 22.93
N PHE A 45 -5.14 -12.09 23.70
CA PHE A 45 -4.02 -11.31 23.17
C PHE A 45 -3.24 -12.09 22.10
N ARG A 46 -2.98 -13.37 22.35
CA ARG A 46 -2.31 -14.28 21.39
C ARG A 46 -3.13 -14.44 20.10
N GLU A 47 -4.43 -14.65 20.21
CA GLU A 47 -5.32 -14.79 19.06
C GLU A 47 -5.36 -13.50 18.21
N ASN A 48 -5.45 -12.33 18.84
CA ASN A 48 -5.43 -11.05 18.15
C ASN A 48 -4.12 -10.87 17.34
N ILE A 49 -2.97 -11.21 17.92
CA ILE A 49 -1.68 -11.17 17.21
C ILE A 49 -1.69 -12.08 15.97
N GLN A 50 -2.24 -13.30 16.08
CA GLN A 50 -2.32 -14.27 14.96
C GLN A 50 -3.27 -13.81 13.84
N GLN A 51 -4.39 -13.19 14.18
CA GLN A 51 -5.31 -12.60 13.20
C GLN A 51 -4.63 -11.45 12.44
N ILE A 52 -3.88 -10.59 13.15
CA ILE A 52 -3.11 -9.51 12.51
C ILE A 52 -2.00 -10.07 11.62
N LEU A 53 -1.27 -11.10 12.06
CA LEU A 53 -0.26 -11.78 11.23
C LEU A 53 -0.87 -12.31 9.92
N THR A 54 -2.02 -12.97 9.99
CA THR A 54 -2.75 -13.45 8.80
C THR A 54 -3.12 -12.30 7.87
N THR A 55 -3.53 -11.16 8.43
CA THR A 55 -3.86 -9.94 7.65
C THR A 55 -2.62 -9.34 6.97
N VAL A 56 -1.50 -9.22 7.72
CA VAL A 56 -0.22 -8.67 7.23
C VAL A 56 0.38 -9.53 6.13
N HIS A 57 0.24 -10.86 6.21
CA HIS A 57 0.77 -11.81 5.23
C HIS A 57 -0.22 -12.19 4.12
N GLY A 58 -1.54 -12.02 4.32
CA GLY A 58 -2.58 -12.60 3.47
C GLY A 58 -3.34 -11.61 2.58
N ILE A 59 -3.25 -10.30 2.79
CA ILE A 59 -4.05 -9.34 2.02
C ILE A 59 -3.21 -8.67 0.94
N ASN A 60 -3.35 -9.17 -0.29
CA ASN A 60 -2.67 -8.69 -1.50
C ASN A 60 -3.25 -7.35 -2.03
N THR A 61 -3.89 -6.52 -1.19
CA THR A 61 -4.48 -5.23 -1.60
C THR A 61 -3.45 -4.30 -2.21
N ARG A 62 -2.23 -4.27 -1.68
CA ARG A 62 -1.11 -3.51 -2.28
C ARG A 62 -0.73 -4.01 -3.66
N LYS A 63 -0.73 -5.33 -3.91
CA LYS A 63 -0.45 -5.89 -5.24
C LYS A 63 -1.60 -5.57 -6.20
N ASN A 64 -2.84 -5.68 -5.76
CA ASN A 64 -4.02 -5.36 -6.56
C ASN A 64 -4.04 -3.88 -6.93
N LEU A 65 -3.78 -2.99 -5.97
CA LEU A 65 -3.66 -1.54 -6.22
C LEU A 65 -2.51 -1.24 -7.19
N ARG A 66 -1.36 -1.90 -7.04
CA ARG A 66 -0.23 -1.74 -7.97
C ARG A 66 -0.63 -2.17 -9.39
N ASN A 67 -1.26 -3.34 -9.53
CA ASN A 67 -1.70 -3.84 -10.82
C ASN A 67 -2.72 -2.91 -11.47
N ALA A 68 -3.71 -2.43 -10.71
CA ALA A 68 -4.69 -1.46 -11.20
C ALA A 68 -4.03 -0.14 -11.62
N THR A 69 -3.04 0.33 -10.86
CA THR A 69 -2.28 1.55 -11.20
C THR A 69 -1.48 1.37 -12.50
N THR A 70 -0.83 0.21 -12.67
CA THR A 70 -0.12 -0.12 -13.93
C THR A 70 -1.07 -0.15 -15.12
N GLN A 71 -2.26 -0.74 -14.95
CA GLN A 71 -3.27 -0.79 -16.01
C GLN A 71 -3.74 0.60 -16.43
N VAL A 72 -4.10 1.48 -15.49
CA VAL A 72 -4.50 2.87 -15.79
C VAL A 72 -3.37 3.62 -16.49
N ASN A 73 -2.13 3.48 -16.01
CA ASN A 73 -0.98 4.14 -16.61
C ASN A 73 -0.73 3.69 -18.05
N GLN A 74 -0.81 2.39 -18.33
CA GLN A 74 -0.60 1.87 -19.69
C GLN A 74 -1.65 2.42 -20.65
N LEU A 75 -2.94 2.36 -20.27
CA LEU A 75 -4.04 2.90 -21.08
C LEU A 75 -3.88 4.39 -21.35
N LEU A 76 -3.37 5.16 -20.37
CA LEU A 76 -3.12 6.58 -20.55
C LEU A 76 -1.95 6.88 -21.49
N VAL A 77 -0.90 6.04 -21.53
CA VAL A 77 0.19 6.22 -22.50
C VAL A 77 -0.39 6.10 -23.91
N ASP A 78 -1.11 5.01 -24.17
CA ASP A 78 -1.68 4.74 -25.50
C ASP A 78 -2.69 5.83 -25.91
N ALA A 79 -3.53 6.27 -24.97
CA ALA A 79 -4.49 7.36 -25.21
C ALA A 79 -3.82 8.72 -25.47
N ARG A 80 -2.74 9.04 -24.75
CA ARG A 80 -2.00 10.30 -24.96
C ARG A 80 -1.34 10.32 -26.33
N ASP A 81 -0.74 9.23 -26.76
CA ASP A 81 -0.10 9.14 -28.07
C ASP A 81 -1.13 9.37 -29.20
N ASP A 82 -2.34 8.83 -29.05
CA ASP A 82 -3.43 9.06 -29.99
C ASP A 82 -3.96 10.50 -29.95
N LEU A 83 -4.12 11.10 -28.76
CA LEU A 83 -4.50 12.50 -28.63
C LEU A 83 -3.45 13.46 -29.24
N VAL A 84 -2.15 13.20 -29.06
CA VAL A 84 -1.08 14.00 -29.70
C VAL A 84 -1.23 13.96 -31.22
N MET A 85 -1.45 12.77 -31.77
CA MET A 85 -1.58 12.60 -33.21
C MET A 85 -2.85 13.27 -33.73
N ILE A 86 -3.99 13.11 -33.06
CA ILE A 86 -5.26 13.74 -33.46
C ILE A 86 -5.15 15.27 -33.38
N LYS A 87 -4.57 15.82 -32.32
CA LYS A 87 -4.30 17.27 -32.24
C LYS A 87 -3.50 17.75 -33.44
N THR A 88 -2.44 17.02 -33.80
CA THR A 88 -1.62 17.34 -34.98
C THR A 88 -2.43 17.26 -36.28
N GLN A 89 -3.28 16.24 -36.43
CA GLN A 89 -4.13 16.09 -37.60
C GLN A 89 -5.15 17.23 -37.71
N ILE A 90 -5.79 17.62 -36.61
CA ILE A 90 -6.70 18.78 -36.55
C ILE A 90 -5.96 20.06 -36.95
N GLU A 91 -4.77 20.31 -36.39
CA GLU A 91 -3.97 21.50 -36.72
C GLU A 91 -3.59 21.58 -38.21
N ARG A 92 -3.42 20.43 -38.88
CA ARG A 92 -3.11 20.36 -40.30
C ARG A 92 -4.36 20.40 -41.19
N GLY A 93 -5.41 19.68 -40.83
CA GLY A 93 -6.66 19.59 -41.57
C GLY A 93 -7.42 20.92 -41.63
N TYR A 94 -7.41 21.67 -40.52
CA TYR A 94 -8.11 22.96 -40.39
C TYR A 94 -7.19 24.17 -40.57
N ARG A 95 -6.03 24.01 -41.23
CA ARG A 95 -5.04 25.09 -41.38
C ARG A 95 -5.54 26.33 -42.13
N THR A 96 -6.59 26.18 -42.94
CA THR A 96 -7.23 27.27 -43.69
C THR A 96 -8.31 27.98 -42.89
N ASP A 97 -8.72 27.43 -41.74
CA ASP A 97 -9.66 28.04 -40.79
C ASP A 97 -9.08 28.01 -39.36
N PRO A 98 -8.19 28.95 -39.02
CA PRO A 98 -7.56 29.00 -37.71
C PRO A 98 -8.54 29.22 -36.56
N GLY A 99 -9.64 29.94 -36.81
CA GLY A 99 -10.68 30.24 -35.80
C GLY A 99 -11.47 28.98 -35.46
N GLY A 100 -12.04 28.31 -36.47
CA GLY A 100 -12.76 27.05 -36.28
C GLY A 100 -11.89 25.96 -35.66
N ARG A 101 -10.60 25.90 -36.02
CA ARG A 101 -9.62 25.00 -35.38
C ARG A 101 -9.50 25.24 -33.87
N GLU A 102 -9.40 26.50 -33.44
CA GLU A 102 -9.23 26.85 -32.03
C GLU A 102 -10.48 26.54 -31.22
N ASP A 103 -11.65 26.86 -31.78
CA ASP A 103 -12.93 26.51 -31.18
C ASP A 103 -13.11 24.98 -31.08
N LEU A 104 -12.70 24.24 -32.11
CA LEU A 104 -12.71 22.77 -32.11
C LEU A 104 -11.80 22.18 -31.05
N LEU A 105 -10.55 22.63 -30.97
CA LEU A 105 -9.59 22.15 -29.97
C LEU A 105 -10.09 22.45 -28.55
N LYS A 106 -10.69 23.63 -28.35
CA LYS A 106 -11.33 23.99 -27.08
C LYS A 106 -12.52 23.09 -26.78
N TRP A 107 -13.41 22.86 -27.74
CA TRP A 107 -14.56 21.99 -27.62
C TRP A 107 -14.17 20.56 -27.23
N LEU A 108 -13.10 20.03 -27.81
CA LEU A 108 -12.57 18.70 -27.51
C LEU A 108 -11.76 18.63 -26.20
N GLY A 109 -11.64 19.75 -25.46
CA GLY A 109 -10.97 19.80 -24.16
C GLY A 109 -9.46 20.05 -24.21
N TYR A 110 -8.87 20.22 -25.40
CA TYR A 110 -7.42 20.46 -25.54
C TYR A 110 -6.99 21.83 -24.99
N ALA A 111 -7.86 22.84 -24.96
CA ALA A 111 -7.48 24.15 -24.42
C ALA A 111 -7.19 24.09 -22.92
N ASP A 112 -8.06 23.41 -22.16
CA ASP A 112 -8.06 23.46 -20.70
C ASP A 112 -7.26 22.31 -20.07
N LEU A 113 -7.34 21.10 -20.66
CA LEU A 113 -6.82 19.88 -20.03
C LEU A 113 -5.46 19.44 -20.60
N TRP A 114 -5.17 19.76 -21.87
CA TRP A 114 -3.91 19.36 -22.53
C TRP A 114 -2.64 19.75 -21.78
N PRO A 115 -2.51 20.97 -21.20
CA PRO A 115 -1.28 21.37 -20.53
C PRO A 115 -0.92 20.47 -19.33
N ALA A 116 -1.93 19.94 -18.63
CA ALA A 116 -1.74 19.09 -17.45
C ALA A 116 -1.85 17.59 -17.78
N ALA A 117 -2.50 17.24 -18.90
CA ALA A 117 -2.81 15.86 -19.27
C ALA A 117 -1.58 14.95 -19.40
N HIS A 118 -0.38 15.47 -19.66
CA HIS A 118 0.85 14.69 -19.73
C HIS A 118 1.56 14.50 -18.37
N LEU A 119 1.27 15.37 -17.38
CA LEU A 119 1.87 15.32 -16.05
C LEU A 119 1.00 14.56 -15.06
N ASN A 120 -0.32 14.72 -15.19
CA ASN A 120 -1.27 14.24 -14.21
C ASN A 120 -2.19 13.17 -14.82
N GLN A 121 -2.41 12.10 -14.03
CA GLN A 121 -3.28 10.99 -14.42
C GLN A 121 -4.74 11.44 -14.53
N SER A 122 -5.24 12.24 -13.58
CA SER A 122 -6.64 12.71 -13.57
C SER A 122 -6.94 13.53 -14.82
N GLU A 123 -6.13 14.54 -15.10
CA GLU A 123 -6.33 15.46 -16.23
C GLU A 123 -6.15 14.74 -17.58
N GLY A 124 -5.34 13.68 -17.64
CA GLY A 124 -5.27 12.80 -18.81
C GLY A 124 -6.56 12.02 -19.02
N ILE A 125 -7.13 11.46 -17.95
CA ILE A 125 -8.42 10.74 -18.01
C ILE A 125 -9.55 11.71 -18.37
N ASP A 126 -9.59 12.88 -17.72
CA ASP A 126 -10.59 13.91 -17.94
C ASP A 126 -10.57 14.41 -19.39
N LEU A 127 -9.39 14.55 -19.99
CA LEU A 127 -9.27 14.92 -21.40
C LEU A 127 -9.84 13.84 -22.32
N VAL A 128 -9.51 12.57 -22.10
CA VAL A 128 -10.03 11.46 -22.91
C VAL A 128 -11.56 11.36 -22.81
N ILE A 129 -12.11 11.53 -21.61
CA ILE A 129 -13.57 11.52 -21.37
C ILE A 129 -14.23 12.73 -22.03
N THR A 130 -13.66 13.93 -21.87
CA THR A 130 -14.18 15.17 -22.47
C THR A 130 -14.18 15.06 -23.99
N PHE A 131 -13.08 14.59 -24.58
CA PHE A 131 -12.98 14.35 -26.02
C PHE A 131 -14.09 13.41 -26.49
N ARG A 132 -14.27 12.26 -25.83
CA ARG A 132 -15.28 11.25 -26.20
C ARG A 132 -16.70 11.78 -26.08
N ASN A 133 -17.01 12.54 -25.03
CA ASN A 133 -18.36 13.09 -24.81
C ASN A 133 -18.71 14.20 -25.81
N ASN A 134 -17.71 14.94 -26.28
CA ASN A 134 -17.89 16.09 -27.16
C ASN A 134 -17.73 15.74 -28.65
N LEU A 135 -17.24 14.54 -28.98
CA LEU A 135 -17.18 14.01 -30.34
C LEU A 135 -18.57 13.51 -30.78
N THR A 136 -19.35 14.40 -31.38
CA THR A 136 -20.62 14.04 -32.03
C THR A 136 -20.36 13.33 -33.37
N GLU A 137 -21.36 12.63 -33.89
CA GLU A 137 -21.26 11.97 -35.20
C GLU A 137 -21.03 12.98 -36.35
N GLU A 138 -21.69 14.14 -36.27
CA GLU A 138 -21.49 15.26 -37.20
C GLU A 138 -20.04 15.75 -37.15
N LEU A 139 -19.51 15.98 -35.94
CA LEU A 139 -18.14 16.44 -35.77
C LEU A 139 -17.12 15.38 -36.22
N ARG A 140 -17.37 14.10 -35.95
CA ARG A 140 -16.54 12.99 -36.43
C ARG A 140 -16.47 12.99 -37.96
N THR A 141 -17.61 13.12 -38.61
CA THR A 141 -17.71 13.18 -40.08
C THR A 141 -16.93 14.36 -40.65
N ASP A 142 -17.06 15.54 -40.03
CA ASP A 142 -16.31 16.75 -40.42
C ASP A 142 -14.80 16.55 -40.25
N MET A 143 -14.36 16.01 -39.11
CA MET A 143 -12.96 15.73 -38.83
C MET A 143 -12.35 14.73 -39.83
N GLU A 144 -13.08 13.68 -40.18
CA GLU A 144 -12.66 12.70 -41.19
C GLU A 144 -12.54 13.34 -42.58
N ALA A 145 -13.49 14.19 -42.97
CA ALA A 145 -13.42 14.94 -44.22
C ALA A 145 -12.20 15.88 -44.27
N HIS A 146 -11.74 16.37 -43.12
CA HIS A 146 -10.51 17.16 -42.97
C HIS A 146 -9.24 16.31 -42.77
N GLY A 147 -9.34 14.99 -42.92
CA GLY A 147 -8.18 14.08 -42.92
C GLY A 147 -7.73 13.59 -41.55
N VAL A 148 -8.57 13.73 -40.52
CA VAL A 148 -8.35 13.07 -39.23
C VAL A 148 -8.59 11.56 -39.39
N ASN A 149 -7.73 10.75 -38.78
CA ASN A 149 -7.80 9.30 -38.94
C ASN A 149 -8.94 8.70 -38.09
N ALA A 150 -9.91 8.06 -38.75
CA ALA A 150 -11.07 7.44 -38.12
C ALA A 150 -10.69 6.37 -37.07
N ASP A 151 -9.71 5.50 -37.37
CA ASP A 151 -9.28 4.45 -36.43
C ASP A 151 -8.77 5.04 -35.11
N ARG A 152 -8.08 6.18 -35.14
CA ARG A 152 -7.60 6.87 -33.94
C ARG A 152 -8.76 7.48 -33.14
N LEU A 153 -9.78 7.99 -33.81
CA LEU A 153 -11.00 8.47 -33.13
C LEU A 153 -11.68 7.31 -32.40
N ASP A 154 -11.80 6.15 -33.05
CA ASP A 154 -12.38 4.95 -32.45
C ASP A 154 -11.56 4.43 -31.27
N ARG A 155 -10.22 4.47 -31.36
CA ARG A 155 -9.34 4.12 -30.24
C ARG A 155 -9.55 5.02 -29.03
N ILE A 156 -9.63 6.34 -29.22
CA ILE A 156 -9.86 7.28 -28.10
C ILE A 156 -11.22 7.03 -27.44
N ILE A 157 -12.27 6.77 -28.23
CA ILE A 157 -13.59 6.40 -27.69
C ILE A 157 -13.47 5.13 -26.84
N GLY A 158 -12.78 4.10 -27.35
CA GLY A 158 -12.56 2.85 -26.63
C GLY A 158 -11.72 3.01 -25.35
N TYR A 159 -10.72 3.89 -25.35
CA TYR A 159 -9.95 4.20 -24.16
C TYR A 159 -10.81 4.86 -23.09
N ALA A 160 -11.73 5.77 -23.44
CA ALA A 160 -12.53 6.50 -22.47
C ALA A 160 -13.32 5.57 -21.53
N ASP A 161 -14.03 4.58 -22.09
CA ASP A 161 -14.81 3.63 -21.31
C ASP A 161 -13.92 2.72 -20.45
N THR A 162 -12.82 2.23 -21.03
CA THR A 162 -11.87 1.34 -20.35
C THR A 162 -11.11 2.07 -19.23
N LEU A 163 -10.68 3.31 -19.47
CA LEU A 163 -10.00 4.17 -18.49
C LEU A 163 -10.92 4.54 -17.34
N ASN A 164 -12.18 4.89 -17.62
CA ASN A 164 -13.13 5.22 -16.57
C ASN A 164 -13.35 4.01 -15.63
N GLN A 165 -13.56 2.81 -16.18
CA GLN A 165 -13.72 1.59 -15.37
C GLN A 165 -12.45 1.23 -14.58
N ALA A 166 -11.28 1.33 -15.20
CA ALA A 166 -10.00 1.06 -14.55
C ALA A 166 -9.73 2.08 -13.42
N ASN A 167 -10.05 3.35 -13.64
CA ASN A 167 -9.90 4.42 -12.66
C ASN A 167 -10.84 4.22 -11.45
N VAL A 168 -12.13 3.91 -11.68
CA VAL A 168 -13.07 3.59 -10.60
C VAL A 168 -12.57 2.43 -9.74
N THR A 169 -12.03 1.38 -10.38
CA THR A 169 -11.44 0.24 -9.68
C THR A 169 -10.22 0.64 -8.86
N GLN A 170 -9.32 1.44 -9.43
CA GLN A 170 -8.13 1.95 -8.74
C GLN A 170 -8.50 2.83 -7.54
N GLU A 171 -9.43 3.77 -7.69
CA GLU A 171 -9.89 4.66 -6.61
C GLU A 171 -10.59 3.89 -5.47
N SER A 172 -11.41 2.89 -5.81
CA SER A 172 -12.01 1.99 -4.82
C SER A 172 -10.93 1.25 -4.01
N LEU A 173 -9.90 0.73 -4.69
CA LEU A 173 -8.78 0.07 -4.04
C LEU A 173 -7.92 1.03 -3.20
N LYS A 174 -7.73 2.30 -3.62
CA LYS A 174 -7.05 3.34 -2.84
C LYS A 174 -7.84 3.62 -1.54
N GLY A 175 -9.16 3.76 -1.64
CA GLY A 175 -10.05 3.96 -0.50
C GLY A 175 -9.99 2.82 0.52
N SER A 176 -10.17 1.57 0.04
CA SER A 176 -10.08 0.37 0.88
C SER A 176 -8.70 0.19 1.50
N THR A 177 -7.62 0.34 0.71
CA THR A 177 -6.24 0.22 1.22
C THR A 177 -5.96 1.25 2.32
N ARG A 178 -6.46 2.48 2.19
CA ARG A 178 -6.30 3.52 3.20
C ARG A 178 -7.01 3.16 4.50
N LEU A 179 -8.25 2.69 4.42
CA LEU A 179 -9.03 2.25 5.58
C LEU A 179 -8.34 1.06 6.27
N ASP A 180 -7.92 0.06 5.49
CA ASP A 180 -7.21 -1.11 6.00
C ASP A 180 -5.88 -0.72 6.65
N THR A 181 -5.14 0.24 6.07
CA THR A 181 -3.86 0.71 6.62
C THR A 181 -4.06 1.42 7.96
N VAL A 182 -5.06 2.29 8.10
CA VAL A 182 -5.33 3.00 9.36
C VAL A 182 -5.79 2.03 10.44
N GLN A 183 -6.69 1.10 10.11
CA GLN A 183 -7.14 0.06 11.03
C GLN A 183 -5.99 -0.86 11.43
N LEU A 184 -5.15 -1.27 10.48
CA LEU A 184 -3.97 -2.10 10.74
C LEU A 184 -2.96 -1.38 11.63
N VAL A 185 -2.63 -0.11 11.38
CA VAL A 185 -1.73 0.67 12.24
C VAL A 185 -2.30 0.82 13.65
N THR A 186 -3.61 1.03 13.78
CA THR A 186 -4.29 1.05 15.08
C THR A 186 -4.14 -0.27 15.81
N LYS A 187 -4.42 -1.39 15.14
CA LYS A 187 -4.28 -2.75 15.69
C LYS A 187 -2.83 -3.07 16.09
N LEU A 188 -1.86 -2.73 15.24
CA LEU A 188 -0.43 -2.91 15.52
C LEU A 188 0.03 -2.08 16.72
N ASN A 189 -0.41 -0.82 16.81
CA ASN A 189 -0.09 0.06 17.94
C ASN A 189 -0.73 -0.43 19.25
N ALA A 190 -1.94 -0.98 19.20
CA ALA A 190 -2.60 -1.57 20.37
C ALA A 190 -1.85 -2.81 20.85
N VAL A 191 -1.46 -3.70 19.93
CA VAL A 191 -0.65 -4.87 20.27
C VAL A 191 0.69 -4.47 20.90
N TYR A 192 1.37 -3.50 20.28
CA TYR A 192 2.63 -3.01 20.80
C TYR A 192 2.48 -2.40 22.20
N ALA A 193 1.46 -1.57 22.43
CA ALA A 193 1.21 -0.99 23.76
C ALA A 193 0.99 -2.08 24.82
N GLN A 194 0.14 -3.06 24.54
CA GLN A 194 -0.15 -4.15 25.48
C GLN A 194 1.07 -5.03 25.74
N ALA A 195 1.90 -5.28 24.73
CA ALA A 195 3.18 -5.97 24.92
C ALA A 195 4.16 -5.15 25.77
N MET A 196 4.17 -3.82 25.63
CA MET A 196 5.00 -2.94 26.45
C MET A 196 4.53 -2.93 27.92
N ASP A 197 3.23 -2.98 28.17
CA ASP A 197 2.67 -3.08 29.53
C ASP A 197 3.07 -4.39 30.21
N ILE A 198 2.90 -5.53 29.52
CA ILE A 198 3.36 -6.85 29.98
C ILE A 198 4.86 -6.82 30.26
N GLY A 199 5.65 -6.30 29.32
CA GLY A 199 7.10 -6.19 29.49
C GLY A 199 7.50 -5.29 30.66
N ALA A 200 6.79 -4.19 30.91
CA ALA A 200 7.07 -3.29 32.02
C ALA A 200 6.86 -3.97 33.38
N ILE A 201 5.73 -4.64 33.57
CA ILE A 201 5.42 -5.36 34.81
C ILE A 201 6.37 -6.54 35.01
N GLY A 202 6.56 -7.38 33.99
CA GLY A 202 7.46 -8.53 34.08
C GLY A 202 8.91 -8.14 34.42
N LYS A 203 9.44 -7.06 33.82
CA LYS A 203 10.77 -6.55 34.18
C LYS A 203 10.88 -6.14 35.65
N GLN A 204 9.83 -5.52 36.18
CA GLN A 204 9.81 -5.05 37.57
C GLN A 204 9.68 -6.22 38.54
N LEU A 205 8.79 -7.15 38.24
CA LEU A 205 8.53 -8.35 39.04
C LEU A 205 9.79 -9.23 39.16
N PHE A 206 10.50 -9.42 38.06
CA PHE A 206 11.70 -10.25 38.00
C PHE A 206 13.01 -9.46 38.12
N LYS A 207 12.99 -8.23 38.66
CA LYS A 207 14.18 -7.35 38.69
C LYS A 207 15.46 -7.98 39.28
N ASN A 208 15.30 -8.91 40.22
CA ASN A 208 16.38 -9.61 40.91
C ASN A 208 16.82 -10.90 40.21
N ASP A 209 16.04 -11.41 39.25
CA ASP A 209 16.38 -12.56 38.40
C ASP A 209 16.67 -12.05 36.99
N LYS A 210 17.95 -11.89 36.68
CA LYS A 210 18.38 -11.36 35.38
C LYS A 210 17.86 -12.20 34.20
N ALA A 211 17.84 -13.53 34.34
CA ALA A 211 17.43 -14.41 33.27
C ALA A 211 15.93 -14.25 32.99
N LYS A 212 15.09 -14.31 34.03
CA LYS A 212 13.65 -14.09 33.89
C LYS A 212 13.31 -12.68 33.42
N ARG A 213 13.93 -11.66 34.00
CA ARG A 213 13.72 -10.25 33.60
C ARG A 213 13.96 -10.04 32.11
N ASP A 214 15.01 -10.65 31.57
CA ASP A 214 15.40 -10.45 30.18
C ASP A 214 14.37 -11.03 29.18
N LEU A 215 13.57 -12.02 29.58
CA LEU A 215 12.44 -12.55 28.81
C LEU A 215 11.31 -11.53 28.61
N PHE A 216 11.25 -10.50 29.45
CA PHE A 216 10.23 -9.43 29.39
C PHE A 216 10.78 -8.12 28.76
N VAL A 217 12.02 -8.13 28.26
CA VAL A 217 12.60 -6.97 27.56
C VAL A 217 12.29 -7.06 26.06
N PHE A 218 11.26 -6.33 25.62
CA PHE A 218 10.77 -6.38 24.24
C PHE A 218 11.85 -6.19 23.16
N SER A 219 12.78 -5.25 23.35
CA SER A 219 13.88 -5.03 22.41
C SER A 219 14.86 -6.20 22.33
N LYS A 220 15.04 -6.97 23.41
CA LYS A 220 15.81 -8.23 23.39
C LYS A 220 15.06 -9.30 22.61
N LEU A 221 13.75 -9.44 22.83
CA LEU A 221 12.91 -10.39 22.09
C LEU A 221 12.97 -10.15 20.58
N VAL A 222 12.92 -8.88 20.15
CA VAL A 222 13.08 -8.52 18.73
C VAL A 222 14.48 -8.89 18.21
N ARG A 223 15.54 -8.64 18.98
CA ARG A 223 16.93 -8.96 18.57
C ARG A 223 17.17 -10.46 18.44
N MET A 224 16.61 -11.28 19.32
CA MET A 224 16.75 -12.74 19.26
C MET A 224 16.19 -13.33 17.95
N GLN A 225 15.24 -12.65 17.32
CA GLN A 225 14.68 -13.06 16.04
C GLN A 225 15.58 -12.72 14.85
N GLY A 226 16.41 -11.68 14.97
CA GLY A 226 17.37 -11.26 13.94
C GLY A 226 18.76 -11.88 14.09
N SER A 227 19.08 -12.51 15.22
CA SER A 227 20.40 -13.09 15.51
C SER A 227 20.54 -14.58 15.17
N LYS A 228 19.53 -15.22 14.54
CA LYS A 228 19.71 -16.54 13.91
C LYS A 228 20.47 -16.39 12.59
N GLY A 229 21.76 -16.09 12.71
CA GLY A 229 22.66 -15.86 11.58
C GLY A 229 24.08 -15.52 12.03
N SER A 230 24.63 -16.27 12.98
CA SER A 230 26.08 -16.42 13.21
C SER A 230 26.28 -17.44 14.34
N SER A 231 26.06 -18.72 14.05
CA SER A 231 26.73 -19.77 14.81
C SER A 231 28.20 -19.78 14.38
N SER A 232 29.05 -19.08 15.12
CA SER A 232 30.47 -19.41 15.13
C SER A 232 30.62 -20.49 16.19
N SER A 233 30.90 -21.69 15.69
CA SER A 233 31.17 -22.94 16.38
C SER A 233 31.92 -22.79 17.70
N GLU A 234 31.41 -23.50 18.71
CA GLU A 234 32.22 -24.13 19.73
C GLU A 234 33.41 -24.85 19.10
N SER A 235 34.60 -24.56 19.59
CA SER A 235 35.71 -25.49 19.61
C SER A 235 36.31 -25.44 21.01
N ASP A 236 35.66 -26.15 21.92
CA ASP A 236 36.33 -26.74 23.08
C ASP A 236 37.02 -28.01 22.57
N GLU A 237 38.34 -28.01 22.56
CA GLU A 237 39.08 -29.26 22.75
C GLU A 237 40.25 -28.97 23.71
N SER A 238 40.03 -29.44 24.93
CA SER A 238 40.98 -29.46 26.02
C SER A 238 42.11 -30.45 25.73
N ASN A 239 43.35 -30.04 25.99
CA ASN A 239 44.31 -30.94 26.63
C ASN A 239 45.50 -30.17 27.24
N SER A 240 45.51 -30.08 28.57
CA SER A 240 46.75 -30.12 29.35
C SER A 240 46.80 -31.52 29.99
N PRO A 241 47.99 -32.13 30.14
CA PRO A 241 48.68 -31.93 31.41
C PRO A 241 50.22 -31.85 31.32
N GLU A 242 50.76 -31.36 32.43
CA GLU A 242 52.15 -31.18 32.81
C GLU A 242 53.05 -32.43 32.64
N ALA A 243 54.30 -32.18 32.24
CA ALA A 243 55.53 -32.61 32.94
C ALA A 243 56.70 -31.73 32.47
#